data_AF-A0A847WAC6-F1
#
_entry.id   AF-A0A847WAC6-F1
#
_cell.length_a   1.000
_cell.length_b   1.000
_cell.length_c   1.000
_cell.angle_alpha   90.00
_cell.angle_beta   90.00
_cell.angle_gamma   90.00
#
_symmetry.space_group_name_H-M   'P 1'
#
loop_
_entity.id
_entity.type
_entity.pdbx_description
1 polymer ?
#
loop_
_entity_poly.entity_id
_entity_poly.type
_entity_poly.pdbx_seq_one_letter_code
_entity_poly.pdbx_strand_id
1 'polypeptide(L)'
;CGNIGCAENYVSGRYLNKLISEKYPGLFIGDIFTTLKGTEELKEYIDTLGIVLATAVNLIDPDLLILGGGVVSTKDFPKAEVEASVRFHAMKPQPSQGLKIIYPAESDFTGVIGGGLYALQSL
;
A
#
# COMPACT_ATOMS: atom_id res chain seq x y z
N CYS A 1 -15.79 -6.74 -3.19
CA CYS A 1 -16.79 -6.19 -4.11
C CYS A 1 -17.64 -7.26 -4.83
N GLY A 2 -17.34 -8.57 -4.73
CA GLY A 2 -18.08 -9.61 -5.47
C GLY A 2 -17.49 -9.93 -6.85
N ASN A 3 -16.48 -9.17 -7.30
CA ASN A 3 -15.78 -9.41 -8.56
C ASN A 3 -14.50 -10.22 -8.37
N ILE A 4 -13.93 -10.67 -9.49
CA ILE A 4 -12.68 -11.42 -9.58
C ILE A 4 -11.57 -10.48 -10.08
N GLY A 5 -10.36 -10.65 -9.56
CA GLY A 5 -9.18 -9.92 -10.05
C GLY A 5 -8.97 -8.50 -9.49
N CYS A 6 -9.79 -8.05 -8.53
CA CYS A 6 -9.57 -6.76 -7.89
C CYS A 6 -8.23 -6.72 -7.15
N ALA A 7 -7.53 -5.58 -7.22
CA ALA A 7 -6.23 -5.38 -6.61
C ALA A 7 -6.23 -5.72 -5.10
N GLU A 8 -7.30 -5.35 -4.38
CA GLU A 8 -7.43 -5.59 -2.95
C GLU A 8 -7.48 -7.08 -2.58
N ASN A 9 -7.76 -7.98 -3.53
CA ASN A 9 -7.67 -9.42 -3.29
C ASN A 9 -6.22 -9.91 -3.14
N TYR A 10 -5.25 -9.13 -3.63
CA TYR A 10 -3.82 -9.48 -3.63
C TYR A 10 -3.00 -8.54 -2.73
N VAL A 11 -3.38 -7.27 -2.63
CA VAL A 11 -2.61 -6.24 -1.93
C VAL A 11 -3.47 -5.46 -0.94
N SER A 12 -3.91 -6.14 0.13
CA SER A 12 -4.69 -5.51 1.21
C SER A 12 -4.40 -6.14 2.57
N GLY A 13 -4.83 -5.48 3.65
CA GLY A 13 -4.79 -6.09 4.99
C GLY A 13 -5.62 -7.36 5.09
N ARG A 14 -6.68 -7.51 4.28
CA ARG A 14 -7.47 -8.75 4.20
C ARG A 14 -6.66 -9.89 3.58
N TYR A 15 -5.91 -9.60 2.51
CA TYR A 15 -4.99 -10.57 1.93
C TYR A 15 -3.94 -11.02 2.95
N LEU A 16 -3.32 -10.08 3.67
CA LEU A 16 -2.32 -10.38 4.70
C LEU A 16 -2.89 -11.27 5.82
N ASN A 17 -4.11 -10.99 6.30
CA ASN A 17 -4.80 -11.86 7.27
C ASN A 17 -5.03 -13.28 6.73
N LYS A 18 -5.43 -13.40 5.45
CA LYS A 18 -5.60 -14.70 4.81
C LYS A 18 -4.28 -15.47 4.77
N LEU A 19 -3.20 -14.80 4.33
CA LEU A 19 -1.85 -15.37 4.28
C LEU A 19 -1.40 -15.87 5.66
N ILE A 20 -1.63 -15.09 6.71
CA ILE A 20 -1.37 -15.49 8.11
C ILE A 20 -2.15 -16.76 8.45
N SER A 21 -3.46 -16.78 8.21
CA SER A 21 -4.30 -17.92 8.59
C SER A 21 -3.93 -19.22 7.87
N GLU A 22 -3.42 -19.13 6.64
CA GLU A 22 -3.12 -20.29 5.80
C GLU A 22 -1.68 -20.79 6.00
N LYS A 23 -0.71 -19.89 6.17
CA LYS A 23 0.73 -20.24 6.17
C LYS A 23 1.48 -19.91 7.45
N TYR A 24 0.99 -18.96 8.26
CA TYR A 24 1.68 -18.50 9.47
C TYR A 24 0.72 -18.44 10.67
N PRO A 25 0.07 -19.56 11.04
CA PRO A 25 -0.93 -19.56 12.10
C PRO A 25 -0.33 -19.06 13.42
N GLY A 26 -0.96 -18.07 14.03
CA GLY A 26 -0.51 -17.46 15.28
C GLY A 26 0.38 -16.23 15.12
N LEU A 27 0.79 -15.87 13.90
CA LEU A 27 1.50 -14.61 13.65
C LEU A 27 0.58 -13.41 13.92
N PHE A 28 1.04 -12.49 14.76
CA PHE A 28 0.38 -11.20 14.94
C PHE A 28 0.56 -10.33 13.69
N ILE A 29 -0.54 -9.82 13.13
CA ILE A 29 -0.50 -9.01 11.91
C ILE A 29 0.37 -7.76 12.04
N GLY A 30 0.50 -7.19 13.25
CA GLY A 30 1.34 -6.03 13.50
C GLY A 30 2.84 -6.30 13.30
N ASP A 31 3.29 -7.55 13.37
CA ASP A 31 4.69 -7.93 13.17
C ASP A 31 4.94 -8.57 11.79
N ILE A 32 3.93 -8.57 10.90
CA ILE A 32 3.98 -9.36 9.66
C ILE A 32 5.18 -8.99 8.77
N PHE A 33 5.47 -7.70 8.61
CA PHE A 33 6.55 -7.26 7.74
C PHE A 33 7.93 -7.53 8.35
N THR A 34 8.03 -7.52 9.69
CA THR A 34 9.23 -7.98 10.41
C THR A 34 9.45 -9.47 10.19
N THR A 35 8.43 -10.29 10.40
CA THR A 35 8.54 -11.75 10.36
C THR A 35 8.75 -12.29 8.95
N LEU A 36 8.05 -11.75 7.96
CA LEU A 36 8.12 -12.23 6.58
C LEU A 36 9.25 -11.55 5.78
N LYS A 37 10.13 -10.79 6.45
CA LYS A 37 11.24 -10.10 5.79
C LYS A 37 12.09 -11.07 4.98
N GLY A 38 12.23 -10.81 3.69
CA GLY A 38 13.05 -11.61 2.76
C GLY A 38 12.39 -12.90 2.24
N THR A 39 11.19 -13.25 2.71
CA THR A 39 10.40 -14.36 2.17
C THR A 39 9.92 -14.08 0.74
N GLU A 40 9.60 -15.13 0.00
CA GLU A 40 9.08 -14.97 -1.36
C GLU A 40 7.67 -14.37 -1.35
N GLU A 41 6.84 -14.76 -0.38
CA GLU A 41 5.49 -14.21 -0.20
C GLU A 41 5.49 -12.69 0.00
N LEU A 42 6.44 -12.17 0.79
CA LEU A 42 6.53 -10.72 0.98
C LEU A 42 7.05 -10.01 -0.27
N LYS A 43 8.01 -10.61 -1.00
CA LYS A 43 8.48 -10.04 -2.28
C LYS A 43 7.37 -9.98 -3.31
N GLU A 44 6.57 -11.05 -3.44
CA GLU A 44 5.42 -11.10 -4.35
C GLU A 44 4.36 -10.06 -3.96
N TYR A 45 4.10 -9.90 -2.66
CA TYR A 45 3.20 -8.87 -2.15
C TYR A 45 3.68 -7.45 -2.50
N ILE A 46 4.97 -7.16 -2.27
CA ILE A 46 5.57 -5.86 -2.58
C ILE A 46 5.54 -5.59 -4.08
N ASP A 47 5.89 -6.57 -4.91
CA ASP A 47 5.91 -6.41 -6.36
C ASP A 47 4.50 -6.16 -6.92
N THR A 48 3.53 -6.95 -6.46
CA THR A 48 2.12 -6.75 -6.83
C THR A 48 1.62 -5.37 -6.39
N LEU A 49 2.02 -4.90 -5.20
CA LEU A 49 1.65 -3.58 -4.72
C LEU A 49 2.28 -2.49 -5.61
N GLY A 50 3.54 -2.65 -5.98
CA GLY A 50 4.23 -1.78 -6.91
C GLY A 50 3.55 -1.71 -8.28
N ILE A 51 3.11 -2.84 -8.84
CA ILE A 51 2.34 -2.90 -10.10
C ILE A 51 1.04 -2.09 -9.99
N VAL A 52 0.27 -2.29 -8.91
CA VAL A 52 -1.02 -1.61 -8.71
C VAL A 52 -0.83 -0.10 -8.56
N LEU A 53 0.13 0.32 -7.73
CA LEU A 53 0.44 1.73 -7.52
C LEU A 53 1.02 2.38 -8.79
N ALA A 54 1.93 1.70 -9.48
CA ALA A 54 2.47 2.18 -10.75
C ALA A 54 1.39 2.30 -11.84
N THR A 55 0.41 1.40 -11.84
CA THR A 55 -0.74 1.50 -12.76
C THR A 55 -1.54 2.77 -12.49
N ALA A 56 -1.84 3.07 -11.22
CA ALA A 56 -2.50 4.33 -10.85
C ALA A 56 -1.66 5.55 -11.24
N VAL A 57 -0.35 5.51 -10.97
CA VAL A 57 0.60 6.57 -11.34
C VAL A 57 0.63 6.78 -12.86
N ASN A 58 0.70 5.72 -13.65
CA ASN A 58 0.75 5.82 -15.12
C ASN A 58 -0.56 6.35 -15.71
N LEU A 59 -1.71 6.06 -15.08
CA LEU A 59 -3.01 6.50 -15.55
C LEU A 59 -3.31 7.96 -15.19
N ILE A 60 -2.90 8.40 -14.01
CA ILE A 60 -3.23 9.73 -13.46
C ILE A 60 -2.10 10.74 -13.68
N ASP A 61 -0.86 10.28 -13.84
CA ASP A 61 0.35 11.10 -13.94
C ASP A 61 0.53 12.12 -12.78
N PRO A 62 0.47 11.67 -11.50
CA PRO A 62 0.55 12.60 -10.37
C PRO A 62 1.99 12.99 -10.04
N ASP A 63 2.17 14.23 -9.55
CA ASP A 63 3.44 14.66 -8.95
C ASP A 63 3.73 14.01 -7.58
N LEU A 64 2.66 13.66 -6.85
CA LEU A 64 2.71 13.19 -5.46
C LEU A 64 1.80 11.98 -5.24
N LEU A 65 2.39 10.89 -4.76
CA LEU A 65 1.69 9.72 -4.24
C LEU A 65 1.74 9.72 -2.71
N ILE A 66 0.57 9.76 -2.07
CA ILE A 66 0.44 9.70 -0.61
C ILE A 66 -0.03 8.29 -0.23
N LEU A 67 0.81 7.54 0.47
CA LEU A 67 0.50 6.18 0.92
C LEU A 67 0.14 6.19 2.40
N GLY A 68 -1.14 5.95 2.72
CA GLY A 68 -1.64 5.89 4.10
C GLY A 68 -2.43 4.62 4.39
N GLY A 69 -3.10 4.61 5.54
CA GLY A 69 -3.93 3.49 5.99
C GLY A 69 -3.20 2.50 6.90
N GLY A 70 -3.97 1.61 7.53
CA GLY A 70 -3.47 0.75 8.60
C GLY A 70 -2.33 -0.19 8.19
N VAL A 71 -2.34 -0.69 6.95
CA VAL A 71 -1.25 -1.57 6.44
C VAL A 71 0.08 -0.82 6.34
N VAL A 72 0.04 0.41 5.84
CA VAL A 72 1.22 1.26 5.67
C VAL A 72 1.77 1.73 7.02
N SER A 73 0.89 1.81 8.02
CA SER A 73 1.23 2.17 9.41
C SER A 73 1.69 0.95 10.23
N THR A 74 1.69 -0.25 9.66
CA THR A 74 2.19 -1.44 10.36
C THR A 74 3.70 -1.34 10.55
N LYS A 75 4.18 -1.81 11.70
CA LYS A 75 5.60 -1.90 12.05
C LYS A 75 6.41 -2.56 10.92
N ASP A 76 7.56 -1.96 10.64
CA ASP A 76 8.53 -2.41 9.63
C ASP A 76 7.97 -2.54 8.21
N PHE A 77 6.91 -1.78 7.86
CA PHE A 77 6.42 -1.70 6.49
C PHE A 77 7.57 -1.38 5.51
N PRO A 78 7.74 -2.17 4.42
CA PRO A 78 8.92 -2.13 3.56
C PRO A 78 8.88 -0.96 2.56
N LYS A 79 8.99 0.27 3.07
CA LYS A 79 8.84 1.52 2.28
C LYS A 79 9.80 1.56 1.10
N ALA A 80 11.08 1.26 1.31
CA ALA A 80 12.11 1.36 0.27
C ALA A 80 11.87 0.36 -0.87
N GLU A 81 11.48 -0.87 -0.53
CA GLU A 81 11.20 -1.92 -1.50
C GLU A 81 9.92 -1.63 -2.30
N VAL A 82 8.89 -1.09 -1.64
CA VAL A 82 7.67 -0.63 -2.32
C VAL A 82 7.97 0.52 -3.28
N GLU A 83 8.71 1.54 -2.83
CA GLU A 83 9.10 2.65 -3.71
C GLU A 83 9.92 2.18 -4.91
N ALA A 84 10.86 1.25 -4.70
CA ALA A 84 11.66 0.67 -5.78
C ALA A 84 10.78 -0.07 -6.79
N SER A 85 9.83 -0.89 -6.32
CA SER A 85 8.90 -1.61 -7.19
C SER A 85 7.97 -0.67 -7.96
N VAL A 86 7.43 0.38 -7.32
CA VAL A 86 6.63 1.41 -7.99
C VAL A 86 7.43 2.06 -9.12
N ARG A 87 8.67 2.49 -8.84
CA ARG A 87 9.53 3.14 -9.85
C ARG A 87 9.90 2.18 -10.98
N PHE A 88 10.10 0.91 -10.66
CA PHE A 88 10.39 -0.14 -11.65
C PHE A 88 9.21 -0.35 -12.60
N HIS A 89 7.97 -0.32 -12.13
CA HIS A 89 6.78 -0.54 -12.96
C HIS A 89 6.22 0.74 -13.61
N ALA A 90 6.53 1.93 -13.07
CA ALA A 90 6.11 3.21 -13.65
C ALA A 90 6.74 3.46 -15.04
N MET A 91 6.07 4.23 -15.89
CA MET A 91 6.55 4.60 -17.23
C MET A 91 7.83 5.46 -17.14
N LYS A 92 8.70 5.33 -18.15
CA LYS A 92 10.02 5.98 -18.20
C LYS A 92 10.08 6.97 -19.37
N PRO A 93 10.80 8.11 -19.22
CA PRO A 93 11.48 8.55 -18.00
C PRO A 93 10.51 9.13 -16.94
N GLN A 94 9.38 9.68 -17.39
CA GLN A 94 8.30 10.17 -16.54
C GLN A 94 7.10 9.21 -16.61
N PRO A 95 6.34 9.05 -15.51
CA PRO A 95 6.47 9.73 -14.20
C PRO A 95 7.49 9.10 -13.22
N SER A 96 8.17 8.00 -13.59
CA SER A 96 9.04 7.25 -12.67
C SER A 96 10.10 8.10 -11.94
N GLN A 97 10.71 9.08 -12.63
CA GLN A 97 11.75 9.95 -12.07
C GLN A 97 11.22 11.15 -11.27
N GLY A 98 10.04 11.68 -11.64
CA GLY A 98 9.45 12.87 -11.01
C GLY A 98 8.58 12.58 -9.78
N LEU A 99 8.11 11.34 -9.64
CA LEU A 99 7.16 10.96 -8.60
C LEU A 99 7.75 11.11 -7.19
N LYS A 100 7.10 11.94 -6.37
CA LYS A 100 7.31 11.99 -4.91
C LYS A 100 6.38 11.00 -4.23
N ILE A 101 6.92 10.19 -3.34
CA ILE A 101 6.13 9.25 -2.53
C ILE A 101 6.28 9.68 -1.08
N ILE A 102 5.16 9.92 -0.39
CA ILE A 102 5.15 10.30 1.02
C ILE A 102 4.26 9.38 1.84
N TYR A 103 4.62 9.27 3.11
CA TYR A 103 3.90 8.51 4.12
C TYR A 103 3.48 9.50 5.20
N PRO A 104 2.18 9.82 5.34
CA PRO A 104 1.71 10.74 6.35
C PRO A 104 1.97 10.16 7.75
N ALA A 105 2.04 11.04 8.74
CA ALA A 105 2.16 10.64 10.14
C ALA A 105 0.99 9.73 10.53
N GLU A 106 1.27 8.74 11.38
CA GLU A 106 0.31 7.74 11.82
C GLU A 106 -0.90 8.40 12.49
N SER A 107 -2.08 8.20 11.90
CA SER A 107 -3.35 8.58 12.50
C SER A 107 -4.47 7.73 11.93
N ASP A 108 -5.05 6.88 12.77
CA ASP A 108 -6.23 6.07 12.47
C ASP A 108 -7.45 6.94 12.10
N PHE A 109 -7.39 8.24 12.40
CA PHE A 109 -8.50 9.17 12.22
C PHE A 109 -8.42 9.96 10.93
N THR A 110 -7.41 9.78 10.07
CA THR A 110 -7.24 10.60 8.85
C THR A 110 -8.49 10.61 7.98
N GLY A 111 -9.14 9.45 7.78
CA GLY A 111 -10.39 9.35 7.03
C GLY A 111 -11.57 10.04 7.72
N VAL A 112 -11.68 9.91 9.04
CA VAL A 112 -12.73 10.54 9.86
C VAL A 112 -12.58 12.07 9.85
N ILE A 113 -11.35 12.55 10.03
CA ILE A 113 -10.99 13.97 9.98
C ILE A 113 -11.33 14.55 8.61
N GLY A 114 -10.93 13.88 7.52
CA GLY A 114 -11.26 14.30 6.17
C GLY A 114 -12.77 14.41 5.94
N GLY A 115 -13.54 13.41 6.40
CA GLY A 115 -15.01 13.43 6.33
C GLY A 115 -15.63 14.58 7.11
N GLY A 116 -15.13 14.86 8.33
CA GLY A 116 -15.58 15.99 9.15
C GLY A 116 -15.27 17.35 8.52
N LEU A 117 -14.06 17.52 7.98
CA LEU A 117 -13.67 18.75 7.28
C LEU A 117 -14.54 18.99 6.04
N TYR A 118 -14.82 17.93 5.27
CA TYR A 118 -15.69 18.03 4.10
C TYR A 118 -17.13 18.41 4.47
N ALA A 119 -17.68 17.82 5.54
CA ALA A 119 -19.00 18.19 6.05
C ALA A 119 -19.06 19.66 6.49
N LEU A 120 -18.01 20.16 7.16
CA LEU A 120 -17.91 21.57 7.57
C LEU A 120 -17.81 22.54 6.38
N GLN A 121 -17.10 22.18 5.31
CA GLN A 121 -17.04 22.99 4.09
C GLN A 121 -18.38 23.08 3.35
N SER A 122 -19.32 22.18 3.67
CA SER A 122 -20.64 22.11 3.03
C SER A 122 -21.73 22.86 3.80
N LEU A 123 -21.38 23.55 4.89
CA LEU A 123 -22.25 24.45 5.67
C LEU A 123 -22.12 25.90 5.18
#